data_AF-O26967-F1
#
_entry.id   AF-O26967-F1
#
_cell.length_a   1.000
_cell.length_b   1.000
_cell.length_c   1.000
_cell.angle_alpha   90.00
_cell.angle_beta   90.00
_cell.angle_gamma   90.00
#
_symmetry.space_group_name_H-M   'P 1'
#
loop_
_entity.id
_entity.type
_entity.pdbx_description
1 polymer ?
#
loop_
_entity_poly.entity_id
_entity_poly.type
_entity_poly.pdbx_seq_one_letter_code
_entity_poly.pdbx_strand_id
1 'polypeptide(L)'
;MNILQNGEMMLKKGMGLLSVILGIVFLVSPVSGVTAISILTGLVLSALGVWMLANAIRGRRYMEVGVLWMVFAVITLAVGLMLAFRVFLINELAGAWLYVTGILLLVAAMLILSAGSQSYLKRNAGIMSAIFGVIYILMAALSFNPVFVGLAVGVILIVYGVAVLRSP
;
A
#
# COMPACT_ATOMS: atom_id res chain seq x y z
N MET A 1 -6.99 -34.41 11.53
CA MET A 1 -7.06 -33.04 10.99
C MET A 1 -6.85 -32.10 12.18
N ASN A 2 -5.75 -31.35 12.19
CA ASN A 2 -5.15 -30.80 13.40
C ASN A 2 -5.92 -29.55 13.90
N ILE A 3 -6.06 -29.36 15.22
CA ILE A 3 -6.76 -28.19 15.82
C ILE A 3 -6.15 -26.86 15.32
N LEU A 4 -4.85 -26.87 15.03
CA LEU A 4 -4.12 -25.75 14.43
C LEU A 4 -4.57 -25.42 13.00
N GLN A 5 -4.86 -26.42 12.16
CA GLN A 5 -5.37 -26.19 10.80
C GLN A 5 -6.80 -25.59 10.82
N ASN A 6 -7.63 -25.98 11.79
CA ASN A 6 -8.95 -25.38 11.95
C ASN A 6 -8.86 -23.91 12.40
N GLY A 7 -7.92 -23.58 13.28
CA GLY A 7 -7.68 -22.20 13.70
C GLY A 7 -7.28 -21.28 12.54
N GLU A 8 -6.33 -21.71 11.71
CA GLU A 8 -5.90 -20.95 10.53
C GLU A 8 -7.04 -20.77 9.51
N MET A 9 -7.85 -21.80 9.29
CA MET A 9 -9.00 -21.74 8.38
C MET A 9 -10.06 -20.75 8.87
N MET A 10 -10.35 -20.71 10.17
CA MET A 10 -11.30 -19.73 10.73
C MET A 10 -10.75 -18.29 10.64
N LEU A 11 -9.46 -18.09 10.90
CA LEU A 11 -8.83 -16.76 10.76
C LEU A 11 -8.89 -16.26 9.32
N LYS A 12 -8.55 -17.09 8.33
CA LYS A 12 -8.64 -16.73 6.90
C LYS A 12 -10.06 -16.31 6.51
N LYS A 13 -11.07 -17.08 6.91
CA LYS A 13 -12.49 -16.73 6.65
C LYS A 13 -12.89 -15.42 7.32
N GLY A 14 -12.44 -15.20 8.57
CA GLY A 14 -12.66 -13.94 9.28
C GLY A 14 -12.02 -12.74 8.57
N MET A 15 -10.77 -12.87 8.13
CA MET A 15 -10.06 -11.82 7.38
C MET A 15 -10.75 -11.53 6.04
N GLY A 16 -11.16 -12.56 5.31
CA GLY A 16 -11.88 -12.40 4.04
C GLY A 16 -13.21 -11.68 4.23
N LEU A 17 -13.99 -12.05 5.23
CA LEU A 17 -15.26 -11.40 5.55
C LEU A 17 -15.08 -9.94 5.96
N LEU A 18 -14.11 -9.66 6.84
CA LEU A 18 -13.77 -8.30 7.25
C LEU A 18 -13.40 -7.45 6.03
N SER A 19 -12.56 -7.98 5.12
CA SER A 19 -12.17 -7.27 3.90
C SER A 19 -13.39 -6.91 3.04
N VAL A 20 -14.34 -7.83 2.87
CA VAL A 20 -15.58 -7.53 2.11
C VAL A 20 -16.40 -6.44 2.79
N ILE A 21 -16.58 -6.52 4.12
CA ILE A 21 -17.34 -5.52 4.88
C ILE A 21 -16.69 -4.14 4.76
N LEU A 22 -15.38 -4.05 5.00
CA LEU A 22 -14.65 -2.79 4.82
C LEU A 22 -14.78 -2.29 3.38
N GLY A 23 -14.67 -3.17 2.39
CA GLY A 23 -14.84 -2.81 0.99
C GLY A 23 -16.20 -2.18 0.68
N ILE A 24 -17.29 -2.75 1.21
CA ILE A 24 -18.64 -2.18 1.09
C ILE A 24 -18.74 -0.82 1.76
N VAL A 25 -18.19 -0.66 2.97
CA VAL A 25 -18.16 0.63 3.68
C VAL A 25 -17.47 1.71 2.83
N PHE A 26 -16.36 1.35 2.18
CA PHE A 26 -15.63 2.24 1.28
C PHE A 26 -16.42 2.60 0.01
N LEU A 27 -17.22 1.69 -0.53
CA LEU A 27 -18.08 1.99 -1.68
C LEU A 27 -19.26 2.88 -1.30
N VAL A 28 -19.85 2.67 -0.12
CA VAL A 28 -20.99 3.47 0.37
C VAL A 28 -20.54 4.87 0.78
N SER A 29 -19.35 5.00 1.40
CA SER A 29 -18.82 6.29 1.83
C SER A 29 -17.32 6.42 1.51
N PRO A 30 -16.96 6.70 0.25
CA PRO A 30 -15.57 6.77 -0.19
C PRO A 30 -14.74 7.81 0.57
N VAL A 31 -15.28 9.02 0.75
CA VAL A 31 -14.55 10.13 1.38
C VAL A 31 -14.29 9.85 2.86
N SER A 32 -15.27 9.32 3.59
CA SER A 32 -15.09 9.00 5.01
C SER A 32 -14.16 7.80 5.20
N GLY A 33 -14.21 6.80 4.31
CA GLY A 33 -13.28 5.68 4.31
C GLY A 33 -11.84 6.13 4.12
N VAL A 34 -11.57 6.96 3.11
CA VAL A 34 -10.23 7.53 2.85
C VAL A 34 -9.76 8.39 4.04
N THR A 35 -10.67 9.15 4.65
CA THR A 35 -10.39 9.92 5.87
C THR A 35 -9.98 9.02 7.03
N ALA A 36 -10.73 7.94 7.27
CA ALA A 36 -10.43 6.99 8.33
C ALA A 36 -9.07 6.31 8.11
N ILE A 37 -8.76 5.90 6.88
CA ILE A 37 -7.42 5.36 6.54
C ILE A 37 -6.34 6.41 6.77
N SER A 38 -6.52 7.66 6.34
CA SER A 38 -5.52 8.72 6.57
C SER A 38 -5.18 8.87 8.05
N ILE A 39 -6.22 8.91 8.90
CA ILE A 39 -6.06 9.06 10.34
C ILE A 39 -5.35 7.82 10.93
N LEU A 40 -5.82 6.62 10.60
CA LEU A 40 -5.24 5.38 11.11
C LEU A 40 -3.79 5.21 10.66
N THR A 41 -3.50 5.41 9.37
CA THR A 41 -2.14 5.37 8.82
C THR A 41 -1.25 6.42 9.46
N GLY A 42 -1.75 7.65 9.65
CA GLY A 42 -1.02 8.72 10.32
C GLY A 42 -0.67 8.38 11.77
N LEU A 43 -1.60 7.79 12.52
CA LEU A 43 -1.36 7.33 13.90
C LEU A 43 -0.36 6.17 13.95
N VAL A 44 -0.50 5.19 13.06
CA VAL A 44 0.44 4.04 12.97
C VAL A 44 1.84 4.51 12.63
N LEU A 45 2.00 5.38 11.64
CA LEU A 45 3.30 5.96 11.27
C LEU A 45 3.87 6.79 12.43
N SER A 46 3.04 7.56 13.13
CA SER A 46 3.50 8.32 14.29
C SER A 46 4.01 7.40 15.39
N ALA A 47 3.30 6.31 15.69
CA ALA A 47 3.73 5.30 16.66
C ALA A 47 5.04 4.61 16.24
N LEU A 48 5.18 4.29 14.94
CA LEU A 48 6.42 3.74 14.38
C LEU A 48 7.58 4.74 14.53
N GLY A 49 7.36 6.02 14.28
CA GLY A 49 8.36 7.07 14.48
C GLY A 49 8.82 7.18 15.94
N VAL A 50 7.90 7.11 16.91
CA VAL A 50 8.26 7.07 18.35
C VAL A 50 9.09 5.83 18.67
N TRP A 51 8.71 4.67 18.13
CA TRP A 51 9.47 3.43 18.32
C TRP A 51 10.88 3.52 17.71
N MET A 52 11.02 4.13 16.53
CA MET A 52 12.32 4.38 15.90
C MET A 52 13.20 5.32 16.72
N LEU A 53 12.63 6.39 17.30
CA LEU A 53 13.35 7.27 18.25
C LEU A 53 13.86 6.49 19.47
N ALA A 54 13.01 5.63 20.05
CA ALA A 54 13.41 4.81 21.18
C ALA A 54 14.59 3.88 20.83
N ASN A 55 14.61 3.32 19.63
CA ASN A 55 15.72 2.49 19.14
C ASN A 55 16.99 3.31 18.84
N ALA A 56 16.86 4.52 18.31
CA ALA A 56 17.99 5.41 18.06
C ALA A 56 18.75 5.73 19.36
N ILE A 57 18.04 5.98 20.46
CA ILE A 57 18.63 6.29 21.78
C ILE A 57 19.25 5.03 22.42
N ARG A 58 18.66 3.85 22.20
CA ARG A 58 19.17 2.57 22.73
C ARG A 58 20.41 2.07 21.98
N GLY A 59 20.54 2.39 20.70
CA GLY A 59 21.62 1.97 19.82
C GLY A 59 22.96 2.66 20.10
N ARG A 60 23.53 2.53 21.31
CA ARG A 60 24.84 3.12 21.65
C ARG A 60 26.04 2.41 21.03
N ARG A 61 25.87 1.20 20.49
CA ARG A 61 26.98 0.34 20.04
C ARG A 61 27.47 0.66 18.62
N TYR A 62 26.62 1.28 17.79
CA TYR A 62 26.95 1.73 16.43
C TYR A 62 26.32 3.11 16.20
N MET A 63 27.09 4.18 16.42
CA MET A 63 26.61 5.57 16.30
C MET A 63 26.01 5.85 14.91
N GLU A 64 26.61 5.30 13.85
CA GLU A 64 26.13 5.46 12.47
C GLU A 64 24.70 4.95 12.28
N VAL A 65 24.40 3.78 12.86
CA VAL A 65 23.07 3.18 12.83
C VAL A 65 22.11 4.06 13.63
N GLY A 66 22.49 4.52 14.83
CA GLY A 66 21.66 5.40 15.65
C GLY A 66 21.23 6.69 14.94
N VAL A 67 22.14 7.33 14.19
CA VAL A 67 21.84 8.55 13.41
C VAL A 67 20.84 8.26 12.28
N LEU A 68 21.02 7.15 11.55
CA LEU A 68 20.06 6.71 10.53
C LEU A 68 18.66 6.51 11.12
N TRP A 69 18.55 5.78 12.24
CA TRP A 69 17.27 5.59 12.93
C TRP A 69 16.64 6.91 13.36
N MET A 70 17.43 7.87 13.83
CA MET A 70 16.93 9.19 14.22
C MET A 70 16.39 9.99 13.04
N VAL A 71 17.09 10.00 11.90
CA VAL A 71 16.63 10.68 10.68
C VAL A 71 15.33 10.06 10.17
N PHE A 72 15.27 8.73 10.07
CA PHE A 72 14.04 8.03 9.68
C PHE A 72 12.88 8.30 10.64
N ALA A 73 13.16 8.35 11.94
CA ALA A 73 12.14 8.63 12.94
C ALA A 73 11.52 10.02 12.77
N VAL A 74 12.34 11.06 12.56
CA VAL A 74 11.85 12.43 12.35
C VAL A 74 11.00 12.52 11.09
N ILE A 75 11.44 11.93 9.98
CA ILE A 75 10.67 11.90 8.72
C ILE A 75 9.35 11.16 8.93
N THR A 76 9.39 9.99 9.54
CA THR A 76 8.19 9.15 9.77
C THR A 76 7.19 9.84 10.70
N LEU A 77 7.67 10.52 11.76
CA LEU A 77 6.81 11.32 12.63
C LEU A 77 6.18 12.50 11.91
N ALA A 78 6.96 13.25 11.11
CA ALA A 78 6.45 14.38 10.36
C ALA A 78 5.34 13.93 9.39
N VAL A 79 5.60 12.88 8.61
CA VAL A 79 4.62 12.33 7.66
C VAL A 79 3.40 11.75 8.40
N GLY A 80 3.61 11.01 9.48
CA GLY A 80 2.53 10.41 10.27
C GLY A 80 1.60 11.46 10.88
N LEU A 81 2.15 12.50 11.51
CA LEU A 81 1.35 13.58 12.08
C LEU A 81 0.61 14.36 10.98
N MET A 82 1.27 14.65 9.85
CA MET A 82 0.61 15.33 8.74
C MET A 82 -0.56 14.53 8.19
N LEU A 83 -0.42 13.21 8.01
CA LEU A 83 -1.50 12.33 7.56
C LEU A 83 -2.66 12.24 8.58
N ALA A 84 -2.36 12.26 9.87
CA ALA A 84 -3.37 12.18 10.92
C ALA A 84 -4.27 13.43 10.96
N PHE A 85 -3.70 14.63 10.76
CA PHE A 85 -4.43 15.89 10.88
C PHE A 85 -4.90 16.49 9.55
N ARG A 86 -4.35 16.06 8.42
CA ARG A 86 -4.69 16.58 7.09
C ARG A 86 -4.99 15.43 6.13
N VAL A 87 -6.28 15.14 6.01
CA VAL A 87 -6.82 14.08 5.15
C VAL A 87 -6.41 14.24 3.68
N PHE A 88 -6.23 15.46 3.19
CA PHE A 88 -5.84 15.70 1.79
C PHE A 88 -4.50 15.04 1.41
N LEU A 89 -3.59 14.79 2.36
CA LEU A 89 -2.27 14.25 2.04
C LEU A 89 -2.28 12.77 1.69
N ILE A 90 -3.26 11.98 2.13
CA ILE A 90 -3.30 10.55 1.77
C ILE A 90 -3.55 10.36 0.27
N ASN A 91 -4.33 11.27 -0.32
CA ASN A 91 -4.62 11.31 -1.75
C ASN A 91 -3.37 11.63 -2.57
N GLU A 92 -2.67 12.69 -2.19
CA GLU A 92 -1.40 13.08 -2.79
C GLU A 92 -0.36 11.98 -2.67
N LEU A 93 -0.27 11.33 -1.50
CA LEU A 93 0.66 10.25 -1.24
C LEU A 93 0.32 9.00 -2.06
N ALA A 94 -0.96 8.64 -2.15
CA ALA A 94 -1.42 7.54 -3.00
C ALA A 94 -1.13 7.82 -4.48
N GLY A 95 -1.36 9.05 -4.95
CA GLY A 95 -1.03 9.46 -6.30
C GLY A 95 0.45 9.47 -6.61
N ALA A 96 1.26 10.03 -5.72
CA ALA A 96 2.72 9.98 -5.82
C ALA A 96 3.20 8.52 -5.89
N TRP A 97 2.68 7.64 -5.04
CA TRP A 97 3.03 6.22 -5.05
C TRP A 97 2.66 5.53 -6.36
N LEU A 98 1.46 5.79 -6.89
CA LEU A 98 1.01 5.27 -8.18
C LEU A 98 1.86 5.80 -9.35
N TYR A 99 2.25 7.08 -9.32
CA TYR A 99 3.15 7.67 -10.31
C TYR A 99 4.53 6.99 -10.30
N VAL A 100 5.16 6.87 -9.12
CA VAL A 100 6.46 6.21 -9.00
C VAL A 100 6.38 4.76 -9.46
N THR A 101 5.34 4.03 -9.04
CA THR A 101 5.13 2.63 -9.45
C THR A 101 4.94 2.52 -10.95
N GLY A 102 4.13 3.40 -11.55
CA GLY A 102 3.89 3.41 -12.99
C GLY A 102 5.17 3.66 -13.80
N ILE A 103 5.98 4.64 -13.37
CA ILE A 103 7.29 4.91 -14.01
C ILE A 103 8.23 3.70 -13.87
N LEU A 104 8.33 3.11 -12.68
CA LEU A 104 9.16 1.93 -12.46
C LEU A 104 8.73 0.74 -13.32
N LEU A 105 7.42 0.55 -13.52
CA LEU A 105 6.87 -0.48 -14.41
C LEU A 105 7.21 -0.21 -15.88
N LEU A 106 7.19 1.05 -16.33
CA LEU A 106 7.64 1.41 -17.67
C LEU A 106 9.14 1.16 -17.87
N VAL A 107 9.97 1.51 -16.87
CA VAL A 107 11.41 1.20 -16.90
C VAL A 107 11.62 -0.31 -16.94
N ALA A 108 10.92 -1.08 -16.11
CA ALA A 108 10.98 -2.53 -16.13
C ALA A 108 10.56 -3.10 -17.50
N ALA A 109 9.51 -2.56 -18.12
CA ALA A 109 9.09 -2.95 -19.45
C ALA A 109 10.20 -2.76 -20.49
N MET A 110 10.87 -1.60 -20.49
CA MET A 110 11.99 -1.32 -21.39
C MET A 110 13.13 -2.34 -21.20
N LEU A 111 13.52 -2.61 -19.94
CA LEU A 111 14.58 -3.56 -19.63
C LEU A 111 14.23 -4.99 -20.07
N ILE A 112 13.00 -5.44 -19.77
CA ILE A 112 12.56 -6.80 -20.09
C ILE A 112 12.40 -6.98 -21.61
N LEU A 113 11.85 -5.99 -22.32
CA LEU A 113 11.71 -6.05 -23.78
C LEU A 113 13.07 -6.04 -24.47
N SER A 114 14.04 -5.27 -23.94
CA SER A 114 15.40 -5.24 -24.47
C SER A 114 16.16 -6.55 -24.19
N ALA A 115 15.99 -7.14 -23.01
CA ALA A 115 16.71 -8.37 -22.62
C ALA A 115 16.04 -9.66 -23.11
N GLY A 116 14.77 -9.61 -23.48
CA GLY A 116 13.90 -10.77 -23.68
C GLY A 116 13.51 -11.09 -25.12
N SER A 117 14.13 -10.48 -26.14
CA SER A 117 13.60 -10.52 -27.52
C SER A 117 13.38 -11.94 -28.08
N GLN A 118 14.12 -12.95 -27.60
CA GLN A 118 14.01 -14.34 -28.04
C GLN A 118 13.07 -15.23 -27.22
N SER A 119 12.65 -14.82 -26.02
CA SER A 119 11.77 -15.61 -25.16
C SER A 119 10.37 -15.02 -25.14
N TYR A 120 9.40 -15.76 -25.70
CA TYR A 120 7.99 -15.36 -25.74
C TYR A 120 7.44 -14.97 -24.36
N LEU A 121 7.82 -15.71 -23.30
CA LEU A 121 7.39 -15.44 -21.94
C LEU A 121 7.94 -14.10 -21.41
N LYS A 122 9.23 -13.81 -21.65
CA LYS A 122 9.86 -12.55 -21.22
C LYS A 122 9.29 -11.37 -22.00
N ARG A 123 9.08 -11.51 -23.31
CA ARG A 123 8.48 -10.46 -24.14
C ARG A 123 7.07 -10.11 -23.67
N ASN A 124 6.24 -11.12 -23.38
CA ASN A 124 4.87 -10.89 -22.89
C ASN A 124 4.86 -10.25 -21.49
N ALA A 125 5.78 -10.65 -20.61
CA ALA A 125 5.95 -9.99 -19.31
C ALA A 125 6.29 -8.51 -19.48
N GLY A 126 7.21 -8.17 -20.41
CA GLY A 126 7.58 -6.78 -20.69
C GLY A 126 6.41 -5.95 -21.26
N ILE A 127 5.62 -6.51 -22.18
CA ILE A 127 4.41 -5.85 -22.70
C ILE A 127 3.39 -5.62 -21.59
N MET A 128 3.15 -6.62 -20.74
CA MET A 128 2.25 -6.46 -19.60
C MET A 128 2.73 -5.39 -18.63
N SER A 129 4.02 -5.36 -18.29
CA SER A 129 4.61 -4.30 -17.47
C SER A 129 4.40 -2.91 -18.09
N ALA A 130 4.52 -2.77 -19.42
CA ALA A 130 4.25 -1.49 -20.09
C ALA A 130 2.78 -1.06 -19.95
N ILE A 131 1.86 -1.98 -20.22
CA ILE A 131 0.41 -1.72 -20.12
C ILE A 131 0.05 -1.32 -18.69
N PHE A 132 0.51 -2.09 -17.68
CA PHE A 132 0.29 -1.75 -16.28
C PHE A 132 0.95 -0.42 -15.91
N GLY A 133 2.15 -0.13 -16.40
CA GLY A 133 2.82 1.16 -16.15
C GLY A 133 1.99 2.35 -16.60
N VAL A 134 1.43 2.29 -17.81
CA VAL A 134 0.53 3.34 -18.33
C VAL A 134 -0.75 3.43 -17.50
N ILE A 135 -1.38 2.30 -17.16
CA ILE A 135 -2.59 2.28 -16.34
C ILE A 135 -2.32 2.93 -14.97
N TYR A 136 -1.20 2.60 -14.33
CA TYR A 136 -0.83 3.18 -13.03
C TYR A 136 -0.63 4.70 -13.10
N ILE A 137 -0.02 5.21 -14.17
CA ILE A 137 0.12 6.67 -14.38
C ILE A 137 -1.25 7.33 -14.53
N LEU A 138 -2.16 6.73 -15.30
CA LEU A 138 -3.52 7.25 -15.45
C LEU A 138 -4.30 7.20 -14.13
N MET A 139 -4.18 6.12 -13.37
CA MET A 139 -4.80 6.01 -12.04
C MET A 139 -4.21 7.02 -11.06
N ALA A 140 -2.91 7.32 -11.15
CA ALA A 140 -2.26 8.34 -10.34
C ALA A 140 -2.88 9.72 -10.57
N ALA A 141 -3.12 10.10 -11.83
CA ALA A 141 -3.81 11.36 -12.15
C ALA A 141 -5.25 11.43 -11.59
N LEU A 142 -5.93 10.29 -11.48
CA LEU A 142 -7.29 10.22 -10.92
C LEU A 142 -7.31 10.21 -9.38
N SER A 143 -6.20 9.83 -8.75
CA SER A 143 -6.10 9.68 -7.30
C SER A 143 -6.08 10.99 -6.51
N PHE A 144 -5.90 12.13 -7.18
CA PHE A 144 -6.10 13.45 -6.56
C PHE A 144 -7.55 13.67 -6.10
N ASN A 145 -8.50 12.85 -6.57
CA ASN A 145 -9.88 12.84 -6.07
C ASN A 145 -10.08 11.78 -4.96
N PRO A 146 -10.48 12.16 -3.73
CA PRO A 146 -10.74 11.22 -2.62
C PRO A 146 -11.86 10.23 -2.90
N VAL A 147 -12.83 10.59 -3.73
CA VAL A 147 -13.87 9.66 -4.14
C VAL A 147 -13.28 8.51 -4.96
N PHE A 148 -12.38 8.81 -5.90
CA PHE A 148 -11.75 7.79 -6.74
C PHE A 148 -10.89 6.83 -5.92
N VAL A 149 -10.06 7.36 -5.02
CA VAL A 149 -9.23 6.53 -4.12
C VAL A 149 -10.09 5.63 -3.25
N GLY A 150 -11.16 6.17 -2.64
CA GLY A 150 -12.06 5.39 -1.80
C GLY A 150 -12.78 4.28 -2.58
N LEU A 151 -13.26 4.57 -3.79
CA LEU A 151 -13.87 3.56 -4.66
C LEU A 151 -12.87 2.49 -5.08
N ALA A 152 -11.66 2.87 -5.50
CA ALA A 152 -10.62 1.94 -5.91
C ALA A 152 -10.24 1.00 -4.75
N VAL A 153 -10.02 1.55 -3.55
CA VAL A 153 -9.74 0.76 -2.34
C VAL A 153 -10.93 -0.15 -2.00
N GLY A 154 -12.15 0.34 -2.08
CA GLY A 154 -13.36 -0.44 -1.83
C GLY A 154 -13.49 -1.65 -2.76
N VAL A 155 -13.30 -1.44 -4.07
CA VAL A 155 -13.32 -2.53 -5.06
C VAL A 155 -12.21 -3.55 -4.78
N ILE A 156 -10.98 -3.09 -4.54
CA ILE A 156 -9.84 -3.98 -4.25
C ILE A 156 -10.10 -4.82 -3.00
N LEU A 157 -10.65 -4.23 -1.93
CA LEU A 157 -10.97 -4.93 -0.69
C LEU A 157 -12.05 -6.00 -0.89
N ILE A 158 -13.06 -5.74 -1.72
CA ILE A 158 -14.09 -6.74 -2.06
C ILE A 158 -13.47 -7.88 -2.87
N VAL A 159 -12.71 -7.56 -3.92
CA VAL A 159 -12.07 -8.58 -4.77
C VAL A 159 -11.14 -9.46 -3.95
N TYR A 160 -10.30 -8.84 -3.10
CA TYR A 160 -9.41 -9.56 -2.20
C TYR A 160 -10.18 -10.41 -1.19
N GLY A 161 -11.21 -9.86 -0.55
CA GLY A 161 -12.03 -10.58 0.43
C GLY A 161 -12.71 -11.82 -0.18
N VAL A 162 -13.28 -11.69 -1.38
CA VAL A 162 -13.89 -12.80 -2.12
C VAL A 162 -12.84 -13.85 -2.51
N ALA A 163 -11.65 -13.43 -2.95
CA ALA A 163 -10.56 -14.33 -3.30
C ALA A 163 -10.09 -15.15 -2.09
N VAL A 164 -9.93 -14.51 -0.93
CA VAL A 164 -9.55 -15.18 0.33
C VAL A 164 -10.63 -16.14 0.79
N LEU A 165 -11.91 -15.76 0.73
CA LEU A 165 -13.03 -16.63 1.11
C LEU A 165 -13.15 -17.88 0.22
N ARG A 166 -12.75 -17.78 -1.06
CA ARG A 166 -12.71 -18.91 -1.99
C ARG A 166 -11.42 -19.73 -1.91
N SER A 167 -10.39 -19.23 -1.24
CA SER A 167 -9.12 -19.94 -1.11
C SER A 167 -9.25 -21.14 -0.17
N PRO A 168 -8.63 -22.29 -0.50
CA PRO A 168 -8.66 -23.49 0.33
C PRO A 168 -7.92 -23.35 1.67
#